data_AF-A0A6J1W9D4-F1
#
_entry.id   AF-A0A6J1W9D4-F1
#
_cell.length_a   1.000
_cell.length_b   1.000
_cell.length_c   1.000
_cell.angle_alpha   90.00
_cell.angle_beta   90.00
_cell.angle_gamma   90.00
#
_symmetry.space_group_name_H-M   'P 1'
#
loop_
_entity.id
_entity.type
_entity.pdbx_description
1 polymer ?
#
loop_
_entity_poly.entity_id
_entity_poly.type
_entity_poly.pdbx_seq_one_letter_code
_entity_poly.pdbx_strand_id
1 'polypeptide(L)'
;MVKVQSRSGALAALTLLTSYNQLLAPPDVRGSLGGLLSALPPPCLAGCCRTHGPLSVPTAPLLSPGSCEGEVYRRRGEKRPIPAELKDEKYFERRRRNNQAAKKSRDARRMREDQIAWRACVLEQENASLRAHVAALRQEALALRALLAAQAPHASIAHTAHPVPPAPPHTQPAPTSTTSD
;
A
#
# COMPACT_ATOMS: atom_id res chain seq x y z
N MET A 1 8.62 -42.55 -20.16
CA MET A 1 8.62 -41.52 -19.10
C MET A 1 8.84 -40.15 -19.75
N VAL A 2 7.79 -39.37 -19.97
CA VAL A 2 7.89 -37.99 -20.47
C VAL A 2 7.62 -37.04 -19.30
N LYS A 3 8.63 -36.27 -18.88
CA LYS A 3 8.50 -35.26 -17.83
C LYS A 3 7.86 -34.03 -18.45
N VAL A 4 6.55 -33.86 -18.27
CA VAL A 4 5.86 -32.63 -18.66
C VAL A 4 6.24 -31.53 -17.66
N GLN A 5 7.04 -30.58 -18.13
CA GLN A 5 7.26 -29.29 -17.47
C GLN A 5 5.90 -28.59 -17.25
N SER A 6 5.59 -28.17 -16.03
CA SER A 6 4.61 -27.09 -15.81
C SER A 6 5.05 -26.14 -14.67
N ARG A 7 6.32 -25.75 -14.70
CA ARG A 7 6.74 -24.49 -14.09
C ARG A 7 6.30 -23.35 -15.01
N SER A 8 5.08 -22.80 -14.89
CA SER A 8 4.80 -21.48 -15.52
C SER A 8 3.51 -20.76 -15.15
N GLY A 9 2.84 -21.04 -14.03
CA GLY A 9 1.63 -20.28 -13.67
C GLY A 9 1.91 -18.80 -13.36
N ALA A 10 2.97 -18.54 -12.59
CA ALA A 10 3.31 -17.19 -12.14
C ALA A 10 3.90 -16.32 -13.26
N LEU A 11 4.71 -16.90 -14.15
CA LEU A 11 5.26 -16.17 -15.29
C LEU A 11 4.18 -15.83 -16.30
N ALA A 12 3.25 -16.75 -16.59
CA ALA A 12 2.12 -16.48 -17.48
C ALA A 12 1.19 -15.37 -16.94
N ALA A 13 0.92 -15.36 -15.63
CA ALA A 13 0.11 -14.33 -14.99
C ALA A 13 0.78 -12.95 -15.00
N LEU A 14 2.10 -12.89 -14.75
CA LEU A 14 2.88 -11.65 -14.82
C LEU A 14 2.93 -11.08 -16.24
N THR A 15 3.04 -11.94 -17.25
CA THR A 15 3.00 -11.52 -18.67
C THR A 15 1.65 -10.92 -19.05
N LEU A 16 0.54 -11.50 -18.59
CA LEU A 16 -0.81 -10.97 -18.85
C LEU A 16 -1.05 -9.61 -18.17
N LEU A 17 -0.57 -9.44 -16.93
CA LEU A 17 -0.72 -8.17 -16.21
C LEU A 17 0.15 -7.05 -16.81
N THR A 18 1.32 -7.42 -17.35
CA THR A 18 2.23 -6.50 -18.03
C THR A 18 1.66 -6.05 -19.38
N SER A 19 1.00 -6.93 -20.14
CA SER A 19 0.39 -6.56 -21.42
C SER A 19 -0.88 -5.71 -21.24
N TYR A 20 -1.66 -5.93 -20.18
CA TYR A 20 -2.85 -5.15 -19.88
C TYR A 20 -2.52 -3.66 -19.58
N ASN A 21 -1.43 -3.40 -18.85
CA ASN A 21 -0.94 -2.03 -18.58
C ASN A 21 -0.46 -1.30 -19.85
N GLN A 22 -0.01 -2.02 -20.89
CA GLN A 22 0.38 -1.39 -22.17
C GLN A 22 -0.80 -0.87 -23.00
N LEU A 23 -2.01 -1.40 -22.80
CA LEU A 23 -3.18 -1.07 -23.64
C LEU A 23 -3.93 0.19 -23.20
N LEU A 24 -3.85 0.58 -21.92
CA LEU A 24 -4.52 1.78 -21.38
C LEU A 24 -3.66 3.05 -21.40
N ALA A 25 -2.37 2.96 -21.73
CA ALA A 25 -1.49 4.13 -21.83
C ALA A 25 -1.61 4.78 -23.23
N PRO A 26 -1.86 6.11 -23.31
CA PRO A 26 -1.86 6.84 -24.59
C PRO A 26 -0.51 6.63 -25.31
N PRO A 27 -0.50 6.57 -26.66
CA PRO A 27 0.63 6.06 -27.42
C PRO A 27 1.95 6.82 -27.16
N ASP A 28 1.88 8.10 -26.79
CA ASP A 28 3.06 8.94 -26.57
C ASP A 28 3.71 8.83 -25.17
N VAL A 29 3.14 8.04 -24.26
CA VAL A 29 3.66 7.85 -22.87
C VAL A 29 3.94 6.39 -22.50
N ARG A 30 3.74 5.45 -23.44
CA ARG A 30 4.02 4.00 -23.25
C ARG A 30 5.48 3.71 -22.87
N GLY A 31 6.41 4.62 -23.19
CA GLY A 31 7.81 4.50 -22.78
C GLY A 31 8.14 5.05 -21.38
N SER A 32 7.27 5.87 -20.77
CA SER A 32 7.63 6.71 -19.61
C SER A 32 6.83 6.44 -18.32
N LEU A 33 5.62 5.86 -18.40
CA LEU A 33 4.76 5.61 -17.22
C LEU A 33 4.61 4.14 -16.81
N GLY A 34 5.11 3.18 -17.60
CA GLY A 34 5.10 1.76 -17.24
C GLY A 34 5.85 1.43 -15.94
N GLY A 35 6.75 2.33 -15.50
CA GLY A 35 7.51 2.18 -14.25
C GLY A 35 6.76 2.58 -12.98
N LEU A 36 5.71 3.41 -13.04
CA LEU A 36 5.14 4.07 -11.84
C LEU A 36 3.87 3.43 -11.27
N LEU A 37 3.23 2.51 -11.98
CA LEU A 37 1.99 1.85 -11.55
C LEU A 37 2.18 0.46 -10.91
N SER A 38 3.41 -0.06 -10.85
CA SER A 38 3.73 -1.22 -9.99
C SER A 38 3.80 -0.85 -8.49
N ALA A 39 3.60 0.43 -8.18
CA ALA A 39 3.76 1.06 -6.87
C ALA A 39 2.49 1.04 -5.98
N LEU A 40 1.62 0.04 -6.05
CA LEU A 40 0.62 -0.19 -5.00
C LEU A 40 0.78 -1.57 -4.34
N PRO A 41 1.00 -1.64 -3.01
CA PRO A 41 1.11 -2.90 -2.29
C PRO A 41 -0.25 -3.60 -2.13
N PRO A 42 -0.29 -4.95 -2.17
CA PRO A 42 -1.53 -5.72 -2.02
C PRO A 42 -2.14 -5.57 -0.62
N PRO A 43 -3.49 -5.70 -0.49
CA PRO A 43 -4.18 -5.61 0.78
C PRO A 43 -3.70 -6.70 1.73
N CYS A 44 -3.39 -6.28 2.94
CA CYS A 44 -2.94 -7.11 4.04
C CYS A 44 -3.90 -8.28 4.25
N LEU A 45 -3.44 -9.53 4.07
CA LEU A 45 -4.17 -10.68 4.58
C LEU A 45 -4.30 -10.53 6.09
N ALA A 46 -5.54 -10.45 6.56
CA ALA A 46 -5.92 -10.30 7.96
C ALA A 46 -5.10 -11.24 8.86
N GLY A 47 -4.27 -10.66 9.74
CA GLY A 47 -3.56 -11.43 10.77
C GLY A 47 -2.24 -10.87 11.32
N CYS A 48 -1.61 -9.86 10.68
CA CYS A 48 -0.23 -9.47 11.02
C CYS A 48 -0.06 -8.28 11.97
N CYS A 49 -1.09 -7.54 12.35
CA CYS A 49 -0.99 -6.40 13.26
C CYS A 49 -1.61 -6.72 14.63
N ARG A 50 -0.89 -7.47 15.47
CA ARG A 50 -1.10 -7.39 16.92
C ARG A 50 0.12 -6.76 17.55
N THR A 51 -0.14 -5.71 18.33
CA THR A 51 0.79 -4.95 19.19
C THR A 51 1.51 -3.75 18.58
N HIS A 52 0.75 -2.72 18.22
CA HIS A 52 1.13 -1.36 18.62
C HIS A 52 0.06 -0.87 19.60
N GLY A 53 0.48 -0.55 20.83
CA GLY A 53 -0.40 -0.07 21.90
C GLY A 53 -0.96 1.33 21.60
N PRO A 54 -2.07 1.73 22.26
CA PRO A 54 -2.81 2.91 21.87
C PRO A 54 -2.18 4.17 22.49
N LEU A 55 -2.14 5.25 21.71
CA LEU A 55 -2.05 6.60 22.23
C LEU A 55 -3.43 7.01 22.75
N SER A 56 -3.44 7.58 23.95
CA SER A 56 -4.58 8.05 24.72
C SER A 56 -5.42 9.09 23.96
N VAL A 57 -6.73 8.86 23.84
CA VAL A 57 -7.74 9.92 23.70
C VAL A 57 -9.00 9.49 24.44
N PRO A 58 -9.61 10.32 25.31
CA PRO A 58 -10.88 9.99 25.95
C PRO A 58 -12.04 10.47 25.07
N THR A 59 -13.10 9.66 24.90
CA THR A 59 -14.52 10.06 24.83
C THR A 59 -15.38 8.78 24.69
N ALA A 60 -16.35 8.63 25.58
CA ALA A 60 -17.33 7.52 25.65
C ALA A 60 -18.67 7.92 24.96
N PRO A 61 -19.73 7.08 24.93
CA PRO A 61 -19.84 5.63 24.75
C PRO A 61 -20.86 5.25 23.64
N LEU A 62 -21.16 3.94 23.53
CA LEU A 62 -22.30 3.26 22.87
C LEU A 62 -22.15 2.91 21.38
N LEU A 63 -21.75 1.66 21.12
CA LEU A 63 -22.65 0.52 20.89
C LEU A 63 -21.79 -0.75 20.65
N SER A 64 -22.05 -1.78 21.45
CA SER A 64 -21.63 -3.17 21.21
C SER A 64 -22.93 -3.95 20.94
N PRO A 65 -22.97 -4.97 20.06
CA PRO A 65 -22.20 -6.20 20.31
C PRO A 65 -21.67 -6.91 19.07
N GLY A 66 -20.52 -7.56 19.25
CA GLY A 66 -20.00 -8.57 18.33
C GLY A 66 -18.89 -9.31 19.06
N SER A 67 -19.28 -10.22 19.97
CA SER A 67 -18.37 -11.01 20.78
C SER A 67 -17.35 -11.75 19.90
N CYS A 68 -16.11 -11.25 19.86
CA CYS A 68 -14.95 -12.08 19.61
C CYS A 68 -14.61 -12.80 20.91
N GLU A 69 -15.43 -13.80 21.23
CA GLU A 69 -15.18 -14.72 22.34
C GLU A 69 -13.78 -15.33 22.20
N GLY A 70 -12.91 -14.95 23.13
CA GLY A 70 -11.92 -15.87 23.69
C GLY A 70 -10.70 -16.20 22.83
N GLU A 71 -9.94 -15.20 22.38
CA GLU A 71 -8.48 -15.41 22.30
C GLU A 71 -7.96 -15.46 23.74
N VAL A 72 -8.09 -16.64 24.35
CA VAL A 72 -7.44 -16.97 25.62
C VAL A 72 -5.95 -16.77 25.38
N TYR A 73 -5.43 -15.62 25.79
CA TYR A 73 -4.01 -15.40 25.98
C TYR A 73 -3.55 -16.47 26.96
N ARG A 74 -3.12 -17.63 26.45
CA ARG A 74 -2.46 -18.65 27.25
C ARG A 74 -1.22 -17.97 27.81
N ARG A 75 -1.32 -17.52 29.06
CA ARG A 75 -0.17 -17.07 29.85
C ARG A 75 0.87 -18.19 29.70
N ARG A 76 2.01 -17.85 29.11
CA ARG A 76 3.11 -18.79 28.96
C ARG A 76 3.48 -19.24 30.37
N GLY A 77 3.12 -20.47 30.71
CA GLY A 77 3.36 -21.01 32.05
C GLY A 77 4.84 -20.93 32.42
N GLU A 78 5.10 -20.88 33.73
CA GLU A 78 6.47 -20.88 34.25
C GLU A 78 7.27 -22.04 33.69
N LYS A 79 8.48 -21.75 33.23
CA LYS A 79 9.38 -22.76 32.66
C LYS A 79 9.97 -23.58 33.79
N ARG A 80 9.34 -24.72 34.11
CA ARG A 80 9.94 -25.71 35.01
C ARG A 80 11.03 -26.48 34.25
N PRO A 81 12.29 -26.49 34.72
CA PRO A 81 13.33 -27.31 34.11
C PRO A 81 12.95 -28.80 34.23
N ILE A 82 13.25 -29.57 33.20
CA ILE A 82 12.97 -31.01 33.18
C ILE A 82 14.03 -31.71 34.04
N PRO A 83 13.63 -32.50 35.06
CA PRO A 83 14.53 -33.32 35.88
C PRO A 83 15.47 -34.19 35.04
N ALA A 84 16.65 -34.53 35.58
CA ALA A 84 17.69 -35.23 34.83
C ALA A 84 17.25 -36.65 34.42
N GLU A 85 16.43 -37.29 35.24
CA GLU A 85 15.90 -38.65 35.08
C GLU A 85 14.89 -38.75 33.92
N LEU A 86 14.37 -37.62 33.42
CA LEU A 86 13.40 -37.55 32.32
C LEU A 86 14.02 -37.10 30.98
N LYS A 87 15.35 -36.94 30.94
CA LYS A 87 16.10 -36.57 29.72
C LYS A 87 16.52 -37.82 28.95
N ASP A 88 15.53 -38.56 28.46
CA ASP A 88 15.77 -39.75 27.63
C ASP A 88 16.12 -39.39 26.19
N GLU A 89 16.52 -40.38 25.38
CA GLU A 89 16.78 -40.20 23.94
C GLU A 89 15.63 -39.50 23.21
N LYS A 90 14.38 -39.91 23.51
CA LYS A 90 13.16 -39.30 22.96
C LYS A 90 13.04 -37.80 23.30
N TYR A 91 13.53 -37.38 24.47
CA TYR A 91 13.58 -35.96 24.84
C TYR A 91 14.61 -35.21 23.98
N PHE A 92 15.82 -35.75 23.84
CA PHE A 92 16.88 -35.14 23.03
C PHE A 92 16.49 -34.98 21.57
N GLU A 93 15.82 -35.97 20.97
CA GLU A 93 15.30 -35.83 19.62
C GLU A 93 14.27 -34.70 19.49
N ARG A 94 13.29 -34.61 20.41
CA ARG A 94 12.30 -33.52 20.41
C ARG A 94 13.00 -32.17 20.56
N ARG A 95 14.00 -32.08 21.44
CA ARG A 95 14.77 -30.85 21.66
C ARG A 95 15.54 -30.45 20.40
N ARG A 96 16.16 -31.40 19.72
CA ARG A 96 16.86 -31.18 18.44
C ARG A 96 15.91 -30.68 17.35
N ARG A 97 14.76 -31.33 17.17
CA ARG A 97 13.73 -30.90 16.20
C ARG A 97 13.19 -29.50 16.52
N ASN A 98 12.92 -29.20 17.79
CA ASN A 98 12.45 -27.87 18.20
C ASN A 98 13.50 -26.77 17.95
N ASN A 99 14.78 -27.05 18.22
CA ASN A 99 15.86 -26.10 17.94
C ASN A 99 16.00 -25.83 16.43
N GLN A 100 15.91 -26.87 15.59
CA GLN A 100 15.91 -26.72 14.14
C GLN A 100 14.72 -25.89 13.65
N ALA A 101 13.51 -26.18 14.15
CA ALA A 101 12.31 -25.42 13.81
C ALA A 101 12.40 -23.95 14.27
N ALA A 102 12.95 -23.70 15.46
CA ALA A 102 13.17 -22.35 15.98
C ALA A 102 14.17 -21.58 15.12
N LYS A 103 15.26 -22.22 14.67
CA LYS A 103 16.21 -21.62 13.71
C LYS A 103 15.52 -21.27 12.40
N LYS A 104 14.84 -22.24 11.76
CA LYS A 104 14.09 -22.02 10.51
C LYS A 104 13.07 -20.89 10.64
N SER A 105 12.36 -20.81 11.77
CA SER A 105 11.39 -19.75 12.04
C SER A 105 12.05 -18.36 12.15
N ARG A 106 13.22 -18.28 12.81
CA ARG A 106 14.00 -17.04 12.90
C ARG A 106 14.51 -16.61 11.53
N ASP A 107 15.05 -17.54 10.76
CA ASP A 107 15.59 -17.24 9.42
C ASP A 107 14.48 -16.78 8.48
N ALA A 108 13.32 -17.45 8.50
CA ALA A 108 12.15 -17.04 7.73
C ALA A 108 11.61 -15.66 8.14
N ARG A 109 11.71 -15.28 9.42
CA ARG A 109 11.36 -13.93 9.88
C ARG A 109 12.36 -12.91 9.35
N ARG A 110 13.66 -13.15 9.52
CA ARG A 110 14.73 -12.28 9.02
C ARG A 110 14.59 -12.03 7.53
N MET A 111 14.41 -13.07 6.73
CA MET A 111 14.20 -12.92 5.28
C MET A 111 13.02 -12.01 4.93
N ARG A 112 11.92 -12.06 5.70
CA ARG A 112 10.78 -11.15 5.48
C ARG A 112 11.12 -9.71 5.87
N GLU A 113 11.78 -9.54 7.01
CA GLU A 113 12.23 -8.21 7.47
C GLU A 113 13.21 -7.59 6.46
N ASP A 114 14.18 -8.37 5.97
CA ASP A 114 15.14 -7.95 4.95
C ASP A 114 14.45 -7.59 3.63
N GLN A 115 13.45 -8.36 3.20
CA GLN A 115 12.67 -8.06 2.00
C GLN A 115 11.89 -6.75 2.14
N ILE A 116 11.29 -6.50 3.32
CA ILE A 116 10.59 -5.25 3.60
C ILE A 116 11.56 -4.07 3.60
N ALA A 117 12.72 -4.21 4.26
CA ALA A 117 13.74 -3.17 4.31
C ALA A 117 14.27 -2.83 2.91
N TRP A 118 14.54 -3.85 2.08
CA TRP A 118 14.97 -3.66 0.71
C TRP A 118 13.90 -2.94 -0.12
N ARG A 119 12.64 -3.36 -0.04
CA ARG A 119 11.53 -2.71 -0.75
C ARG A 119 11.35 -1.25 -0.33
N ALA A 120 11.45 -0.96 0.96
CA ALA A 120 11.36 0.40 1.48
C ALA A 120 12.49 1.29 0.90
N CYS A 121 13.72 0.80 0.90
CA CYS A 121 14.87 1.50 0.33
C CYS A 121 14.67 1.85 -1.16
N VAL A 122 14.18 0.90 -1.97
CA VAL A 122 13.89 1.16 -3.38
C VAL A 122 12.81 2.22 -3.55
N LEU A 123 11.72 2.12 -2.80
CA LEU A 123 10.63 3.10 -2.87
C LEU A 123 11.08 4.49 -2.42
N GLU A 124 11.95 4.59 -1.41
CA GLU A 124 12.54 5.86 -0.98
C GLU A 124 13.40 6.49 -2.07
N GLN A 125 14.23 5.69 -2.75
CA GLN A 125 15.04 6.14 -3.88
C GLN A 125 14.17 6.62 -5.05
N GLU A 126 13.16 5.84 -5.44
CA GLU A 126 12.23 6.21 -6.51
C GLU A 126 11.45 7.48 -6.15
N ASN A 127 10.98 7.61 -4.91
CA ASN A 127 10.26 8.80 -4.46
C ASN A 127 11.15 10.05 -4.52
N ALA A 128 12.41 9.95 -4.09
CA ALA A 128 13.37 11.03 -4.17
C ALA A 128 13.64 11.45 -5.63
N SER A 129 13.83 10.48 -6.52
CA SER A 129 14.00 10.72 -7.96
C SER A 129 12.79 11.44 -8.58
N LEU A 130 11.58 10.98 -8.29
CA LEU A 130 10.35 11.60 -8.80
C LEU A 130 10.15 13.01 -8.27
N ARG A 131 10.46 13.26 -6.99
CA ARG A 131 10.43 14.61 -6.42
C ARG A 131 11.40 15.55 -7.13
N ALA A 132 12.60 15.06 -7.47
CA ALA A 132 13.58 15.84 -8.23
C ALA A 132 13.06 16.18 -9.63
N HIS A 133 12.49 15.20 -10.36
CA HIS A 133 11.91 15.44 -11.68
C HIS A 133 10.74 16.44 -11.63
N VAL A 134 9.83 16.30 -10.65
CA VAL A 134 8.71 17.24 -10.48
C VAL A 134 9.21 18.65 -10.15
N ALA A 135 10.26 18.77 -9.33
CA ALA A 135 10.85 20.06 -9.02
C ALA A 135 11.47 20.73 -10.27
N ALA A 136 12.22 19.97 -11.07
CA ALA A 136 12.82 20.46 -12.31
C ALA A 136 11.74 20.94 -13.31
N LEU A 137 10.72 20.11 -13.57
CA LEU A 137 9.63 20.48 -14.47
C LEU A 137 8.84 21.70 -13.99
N ARG A 138 8.65 21.85 -12.67
CA ARG A 138 8.03 23.05 -12.10
C ARG A 138 8.89 24.29 -12.32
N GLN A 139 10.22 24.18 -12.17
CA GLN A 139 11.13 25.29 -12.43
C GLN A 139 11.11 25.69 -13.91
N GLU A 140 11.14 24.73 -14.84
CA GLU A 140 11.03 24.99 -16.28
C GLU A 140 9.69 25.66 -16.63
N ALA A 141 8.57 25.15 -16.09
CA ALA A 141 7.26 25.73 -16.32
C ALA A 141 7.17 27.18 -15.79
N LEU A 142 7.77 27.47 -14.64
CA LEU A 142 7.85 28.83 -14.10
C LEU A 142 8.69 29.74 -14.99
N ALA A 143 9.85 29.27 -15.46
CA ALA A 143 10.70 30.03 -16.37
C ALA A 143 9.98 30.37 -17.69
N LEU A 144 9.27 29.40 -18.29
CA LEU A 144 8.50 29.62 -19.50
C LEU A 144 7.34 30.61 -19.28
N ARG A 145 6.63 30.51 -18.15
CA ARG A 145 5.57 31.47 -17.79
C ARG A 145 6.12 32.90 -17.62
N ALA A 146 7.30 33.04 -17.01
CA ALA A 146 7.94 34.34 -16.86
C ALA A 146 8.35 34.95 -18.22
N LEU A 147 8.88 34.14 -19.14
CA LEU A 147 9.21 34.58 -20.50
C LEU A 147 7.97 35.02 -21.29
N LEU A 148 6.86 34.26 -21.20
CA LEU A 148 5.60 34.62 -21.85
C LEU A 148 4.99 35.90 -21.26
N ALA A 149 5.05 36.08 -19.94
CA ALA A 149 4.57 37.29 -19.28
C ALA A 149 5.39 38.53 -19.69
N ALA A 150 6.71 38.37 -19.87
CA ALA A 150 7.58 39.46 -20.33
C ALA A 150 7.33 39.86 -21.81
N GLN A 151 6.80 38.96 -22.63
CA GLN A 151 6.45 39.25 -24.04
C GLN A 151 5.10 39.97 -24.21
N ALA A 152 4.36 40.27 -23.14
CA ALA A 152 3.08 40.95 -23.22
C ALA A 152 3.17 42.47 -22.93
N PRO A 153 3.59 43.32 -23.90
CA PRO A 153 3.20 44.73 -23.90
C PRO A 153 2.26 45.13 -25.06
N HIS A 154 1.71 44.21 -25.86
CA HIS A 154 0.90 44.57 -27.05
C HIS A 154 -0.51 43.98 -27.16
N ALA A 155 -1.03 43.25 -26.16
CA ALA A 155 -2.41 42.78 -26.16
C ALA A 155 -3.37 43.73 -25.43
N SER A 156 -3.33 45.03 -25.74
CA SER A 156 -4.43 45.95 -25.43
C SER A 156 -5.33 46.04 -26.65
N ILE A 157 -6.17 45.02 -26.85
CA ILE A 157 -7.40 45.22 -27.61
C ILE A 157 -8.53 45.24 -26.59
N ALA A 158 -8.94 46.46 -26.26
CA ALA A 158 -10.16 46.74 -25.54
C ALA A 158 -11.35 46.19 -26.33
N HIS A 159 -11.86 45.03 -25.93
CA HIS A 159 -13.19 44.59 -26.31
C HIS A 159 -14.09 44.64 -25.07
N THR A 160 -14.72 45.81 -24.95
CA THR A 160 -16.07 46.05 -24.42
C THR A 160 -16.60 45.01 -23.45
N ALA A 161 -16.62 45.40 -22.17
CA ALA A 161 -17.46 44.80 -21.15
C ALA A 161 -18.93 44.77 -21.58
N HIS A 162 -19.49 43.58 -21.78
CA HIS A 162 -20.92 43.37 -21.73
C HIS A 162 -21.30 42.93 -20.31
N PRO A 163 -22.20 43.63 -19.60
CA PRO A 163 -22.65 43.21 -18.29
C PRO A 163 -23.57 41.99 -18.42
N VAL A 164 -23.22 40.91 -17.74
CA VAL A 164 -24.03 39.68 -17.63
C VAL A 164 -25.23 39.98 -16.71
N PRO A 165 -26.48 39.72 -17.13
CA PRO A 165 -27.65 39.90 -16.25
C PRO A 165 -27.69 38.83 -15.14
N PRO A 166 -28.30 39.13 -13.97
CA PRO A 166 -28.30 38.21 -12.83
C PRO A 166 -29.15 36.96 -13.10
N ALA A 167 -28.63 35.80 -12.69
CA ALA A 167 -29.31 34.51 -12.80
C ALA A 167 -30.50 34.40 -11.83
N PRO A 168 -31.58 33.68 -12.20
CA PRO A 168 -32.74 33.47 -11.33
C PRO A 168 -32.44 32.51 -10.16
N PRO A 169 -33.15 32.62 -9.03
CA PRO A 169 -32.90 31.79 -7.84
C PRO A 169 -33.20 30.31 -8.10
N HIS A 170 -32.26 29.45 -7.72
CA HIS A 170 -32.41 28.00 -7.71
C HIS A 170 -33.43 27.57 -6.66
N THR A 171 -34.59 27.08 -7.10
CA THR A 171 -35.56 26.36 -6.26
C THR A 171 -35.02 24.95 -6.01
N GLN A 172 -34.72 24.62 -4.75
CA GLN A 172 -34.38 23.24 -4.36
C GLN A 172 -35.66 22.38 -4.35
N PRO A 173 -35.69 21.18 -4.97
CA PRO A 173 -36.76 20.23 -4.72
C PRO A 173 -36.58 19.52 -3.37
N ALA A 174 -37.70 19.31 -2.68
CA ALA A 174 -37.84 18.68 -1.37
C ALA A 174 -37.35 17.22 -1.33
N PRO A 175 -36.90 16.71 -0.16
CA PRO A 175 -36.54 15.30 -0.02
C PRO A 175 -37.77 14.40 -0.06
N THR A 176 -37.82 13.45 -1.00
CA THR A 176 -38.80 12.36 -0.99
C THR A 176 -38.43 11.35 0.09
N SER A 177 -39.38 11.10 0.97
CA SER A 177 -39.35 10.13 2.05
C SER A 177 -39.18 8.69 1.58
N THR A 178 -38.37 7.96 2.33
CA THR A 178 -38.21 6.51 2.40
C THR A 178 -39.52 5.77 2.67
N THR A 179 -39.82 4.76 1.86
CA THR A 179 -40.64 3.59 2.25
C THR A 179 -40.06 2.36 1.54
N SER A 180 -39.54 1.41 2.32
CA SER A 180 -39.19 0.06 1.87
C SER A 180 -40.09 -0.90 2.64
N ASP A 181 -40.84 -1.71 1.90
CA ASP A 181 -41.35 -3.03 2.33
C ASP A 181 -40.34 -4.11 1.88
#